data_AF-A0A8E0VLD3-F1
#
_entry.id   AF-A0A8E0VLD3-F1
#
_cell.length_a   1.000
_cell.length_b   1.000
_cell.length_c   1.000
_cell.angle_alpha   90.00
_cell.angle_beta   90.00
_cell.angle_gamma   90.00
#
_symmetry.space_group_name_H-M   'P 1'
#
loop_
_entity.id
_entity.type
_entity.pdbx_description
1 polymer ?
#
loop_
_entity_poly.entity_id
_entity_poly.type
_entity_poly.pdbx_seq_one_letter_code
_entity_poly.pdbx_strand_id
1 'polypeptide(L)' 'MMKGRNEPANIIQVLEVVAAIKQIDPDLLANQVYQNTLALFRFDQS' A
#
# COMPACT_ATOMS: atom_id res chain seq x y z
N MET A 1 16.78 6.51 -7.63
CA MET A 1 16.10 5.48 -8.44
C MET A 1 16.99 5.02 -9.58
N MET A 2 17.29 3.72 -9.68
CA MET A 2 17.96 3.13 -10.84
C MET A 2 16.93 2.65 -11.86
N LYS A 3 17.16 2.91 -13.14
CA LYS A 3 16.28 2.43 -14.22
C LYS A 3 16.17 0.89 -14.15
N GLY A 4 14.94 0.38 -14.13
CA GLY A 4 14.66 -1.06 -14.03
C GLY A 4 14.66 -1.64 -12.62
N ARG A 5 15.04 -0.87 -11.59
CA ARG A 5 14.96 -1.31 -10.19
C ARG A 5 13.71 -0.71 -9.53
N ASN A 6 12.74 -1.57 -9.19
CA ASN A 6 11.63 -1.16 -8.35
C ASN A 6 12.11 -0.89 -6.91
N GLU A 7 11.56 0.12 -6.26
CA GLU A 7 11.94 0.53 -4.91
C GLU A 7 10.70 0.51 -3.99
N PRO A 8 10.85 0.27 -2.68
CA PRO A 8 9.71 0.26 -1.75
C PRO A 8 8.86 1.53 -1.80
N ALA A 9 9.48 2.69 -2.05
CA ALA A 9 8.80 3.97 -2.22
C ALA A 9 7.78 3.96 -3.37
N ASN A 10 7.93 3.06 -4.36
CA ASN A 10 6.99 2.92 -5.48
C ASN A 10 5.70 2.19 -5.12
N ILE A 11 5.50 1.75 -3.87
CA ILE A 11 4.24 1.13 -3.44
C ILE A 11 3.03 2.06 -3.68
N ILE A 12 3.24 3.37 -3.70
CA ILE A 12 2.21 4.37 -4.05
C ILE A 12 1.64 4.14 -5.45
N GLN A 13 2.45 3.70 -6.41
CA GLN A 13 1.99 3.45 -7.78
C GLN A 13 1.01 2.27 -7.82
N VAL A 14 1.23 1.25 -6.98
CA VAL A 14 0.31 0.11 -6.84
C VAL A 14 -0.98 0.57 -6.18
N LEU A 15 -0.89 1.39 -5.12
CA LEU A 15 -2.06 1.97 -4.46
C LEU A 15 -2.93 2.75 -5.45
N GLU A 16 -2.33 3.64 -6.24
CA GLU A 16 -3.03 4.48 -7.21
C GLU A 16 -3.77 3.65 -8.26
N VAL A 17 -3.12 2.61 -8.81
CA VAL A 17 -3.73 1.71 -9.79
C VAL A 17 -4.93 0.96 -9.17
N VAL A 18 -4.78 0.44 -7.96
CA VAL A 18 -5.85 -0.32 -7.29
C VAL A 18 -7.00 0.61 -6.88
N ALA A 19 -6.71 1.81 -6.37
CA ALA A 19 -7.70 2.83 -6.02
C ALA A 19 -8.54 3.23 -7.24
N ALA A 20 -7.88 3.49 -8.38
CA ALA A 20 -8.56 3.83 -9.63
C ALA A 20 -9.49 2.72 -10.14
N ILE A 21 -9.03 1.46 -10.12
CA ILE A 21 -9.84 0.30 -10.54
C ILE A 21 -11.05 0.11 -9.61
N LYS A 22 -10.87 0.33 -8.30
CA LYS A 22 -11.92 0.13 -7.29
C LYS A 22 -12.83 1.35 -7.10
N GLN A 23 -12.52 2.49 -7.70
CA GLN A 23 -13.21 3.76 -7.49
C GLN A 23 -13.28 4.16 -6.01
N ILE A 24 -12.17 3.98 -5.28
CA ILE A 24 -12.04 4.33 -3.86
C ILE A 24 -11.03 5.47 -3.74
N ASP A 25 -11.28 6.41 -2.84
CA ASP A 25 -10.31 7.43 -2.48
C ASP A 25 -8.96 6.80 -2.05
N PRO A 26 -7.83 7.22 -2.64
CA PRO A 26 -6.53 6.61 -2.36
C PRO A 26 -6.11 6.68 -0.88
N ASP A 27 -6.44 7.76 -0.16
CA ASP A 27 -6.09 7.91 1.25
C ASP A 27 -6.92 6.97 2.13
N LEU A 28 -8.21 6.81 1.83
CA LEU A 28 -9.06 5.82 2.49
C LEU A 28 -8.54 4.39 2.24
N LEU A 29 -8.17 4.07 1.00
CA LEU A 29 -7.62 2.75 0.67
C LEU A 29 -6.27 2.52 1.35
N ALA A 30 -5.39 3.53 1.39
CA ALA A 30 -4.10 3.44 2.05
C ALA A 30 -4.25 3.12 3.53
N ASN A 31 -5.14 3.86 4.22
CA ASN A 31 -5.41 3.62 5.63
C ASN A 31 -5.97 2.21 5.86
N GLN A 32 -6.96 1.79 5.07
CA GLN A 32 -7.56 0.46 5.21
C GLN A 32 -6.52 -0.66 5.01
N VAL A 33 -5.70 -0.59 3.96
CA VAL A 33 -4.68 -1.60 3.67
C VAL A 33 -3.57 -1.59 4.73
N TYR A 34 -3.19 -0.41 5.23
CA TYR A 34 -2.24 -0.28 6.32
C TYR A 34 -2.75 -0.99 7.58
N GLN A 35 -3.98 -0.72 8.02
CA GLN A 35 -4.57 -1.39 9.20
C GLN A 35 -4.69 -2.91 9.00
N ASN A 36 -5.12 -3.35 7.81
CA ASN A 36 -5.19 -4.78 7.49
C ASN A 36 -3.82 -5.45 7.56
N THR A 37 -2.78 -4.77 7.09
CA THR A 37 -1.40 -5.27 7.10
C THR A 37 -0.90 -5.42 8.54
N LEU A 38 -1.11 -4.40 9.39
CA LEU A 38 -0.75 -4.48 10.82
C LEU A 38 -1.47 -5.63 11.53
N ALA A 39 -2.78 -5.78 11.31
CA ALA A 39 -3.59 -6.82 11.93
C ALA A 39 -3.17 -8.24 11.49
N LEU A 40 -2.82 -8.40 10.22
CA LEU A 40 -2.42 -9.69 9.66
C LEU A 40 -1.03 -10.12 10.14
N PHE A 41 -0.06 -9.22 10.07
CA PHE A 41 1.34 -9.57 10.34
C PHE A 41 1.76 -9.38 11.81
N ARG A 42 0.91 -8.76 12.66
CA ARG A 42 1.08 -8.62 14.11
C ARG A 42 2.52 -8.26 14.53
N PHE A 43 2.95 -7.06 14.17
CA PHE A 43 4.32 -6.58 14.43
C PHE A 43 4.62 -6.27 15.92
N ASP A 44 3.63 -6.42 16.82
CA ASP A 44 3.74 -6.13 18.25
C ASP A 44 3.85 -7.38 19.14
N GLN A 45 3.78 -8.59 18.57
CA GLN A 45 3.88 -9.84 19.33
C GLN A 45 5.35 -10.25 19.47
N SER A 46 6.02 -9.75 20.50
CA SER A 46 7.30 -10.26 21.02
C SER A 46 7.08 -11.40 22.02
#